data_AF-A0A7J5YDK1-F1
#
_entry.id   AF-A0A7J5YDK1-F1
#
_cell.length_a   1.000
_cell.length_b   1.000
_cell.length_c   1.000
_cell.angle_alpha   90.00
_cell.angle_beta   90.00
_cell.angle_gamma   90.00
#
_symmetry.space_group_name_H-M   'P 1'
#
loop_
_entity.id
_entity.type
_entity.pdbx_description
1 polymer ?
#
loop_
_entity_poly.entity_id
_entity_poly.type
_entity_poly.pdbx_seq_one_letter_code
_entity_poly.pdbx_strand_id
1 'polypeptide(L)'
;MANGVDERADQLNTNCEIEDAPSTFKAVVWQHFGFPVSRNDKGEKQTDKRQTICKSCRATVAYNSGNTSNMRSHLSHHHPEKLRTQQPTVRKKPKPGQLTLTEVFGAPLPPNSQRAQEITRCIGEYMAKDLRPFSVVDNSGFRRLVNTLEPKYAIPSRPYFSRTVLKSAVLEWGLDNNQGIAVVTDNARNMDVAVREAGLSPHIKCFAHTLNLASKAGLNVNRASRLLGRVRRVAAFFHRSSTATAVLATKQGMLNLPAHKLIMDVVTRWNSSLDMLERYLEQQQAIAATLLSAEVRRNAREIDTLEPADITDAEDMVRLLSPLKKATTVLCDESRPTVSLIVPLKHMIEQSMAQCDEDSSTIAQMKRAILKDFTDRYQGEQNKFLQESTALDPRFRSLHQLNDSQREDVFDRLKLKATQMQNQ
;
A
#
# COMPACT_ATOMS: atom_id res chain seq x y z
N MET A 1 -34.27 -4.18 -29.97
CA MET A 1 -35.34 -3.65 -29.10
C MET A 1 -34.69 -2.65 -28.15
N ALA A 2 -34.82 -1.37 -28.49
CA ALA A 2 -34.49 -0.26 -27.62
C ALA A 2 -35.57 -0.13 -26.52
N ASN A 3 -35.18 0.35 -25.35
CA ASN A 3 -35.99 1.02 -24.31
C ASN A 3 -35.06 1.21 -23.11
N GLY A 4 -34.80 2.38 -22.55
CA GLY A 4 -35.34 3.71 -22.72
C GLY A 4 -34.91 4.47 -21.47
N VAL A 5 -33.87 5.30 -21.58
CA VAL A 5 -33.49 6.24 -20.52
C VAL A 5 -34.40 7.44 -20.70
N ASP A 6 -35.29 7.65 -19.73
CA ASP A 6 -36.35 8.65 -19.74
C ASP A 6 -35.75 10.07 -19.74
N GLU A 7 -35.52 10.60 -20.94
CA GLU A 7 -35.43 12.02 -21.22
C GLU A 7 -36.83 12.65 -21.02
N ARG A 8 -37.07 13.25 -19.86
CA ARG A 8 -38.10 14.29 -19.73
C ARG A 8 -37.45 15.65 -19.61
N ALA A 9 -37.25 16.24 -20.78
CA ALA A 9 -37.08 17.67 -20.95
C ALA A 9 -38.38 18.42 -20.60
N ASP A 10 -38.18 19.63 -20.06
CA ASP A 10 -39.01 20.82 -20.12
C ASP A 10 -40.47 20.78 -19.61
N GLN A 11 -40.64 21.37 -18.42
CA GLN A 11 -41.54 22.51 -18.32
C GLN A 11 -40.74 23.76 -17.95
N LEU A 12 -40.57 24.63 -18.95
CA LEU A 12 -40.13 26.00 -18.83
C LEU A 12 -41.04 26.77 -17.87
N ASN A 13 -40.61 26.94 -16.62
CA ASN A 13 -41.11 28.03 -15.78
C ASN A 13 -40.10 29.18 -15.86
N THR A 14 -40.29 30.06 -16.85
CA THR A 14 -39.38 31.17 -17.17
C THR A 14 -39.39 32.31 -16.15
N ASN A 15 -39.98 32.13 -14.96
CA ASN A 15 -40.01 33.11 -13.87
C ASN A 15 -39.65 32.51 -12.49
N CYS A 16 -38.62 31.67 -12.40
CA CYS A 16 -38.04 31.31 -11.10
C CYS A 16 -37.20 32.48 -10.56
N GLU A 17 -37.56 32.99 -9.38
CA GLU A 17 -36.79 34.01 -8.66
C GLU A 17 -35.47 33.37 -8.17
N ILE A 18 -34.33 34.02 -8.46
CA ILE A 18 -32.99 33.50 -8.14
C ILE A 18 -32.38 34.37 -7.05
N GLU A 19 -32.00 33.77 -5.93
CA GLU A 19 -31.23 34.44 -4.88
C GLU A 19 -29.73 34.28 -5.14
N ASP A 20 -28.98 35.37 -5.02
CA ASP A 20 -27.54 35.34 -5.17
C ASP A 20 -26.86 34.56 -4.04
N ALA A 21 -25.75 33.89 -4.37
CA ALA A 21 -24.98 33.18 -3.36
C ALA A 21 -24.40 34.17 -2.32
N PRO A 22 -24.29 33.75 -1.04
CA PRO A 22 -23.71 34.60 0.01
C PRO A 22 -22.31 35.10 -0.34
N SER A 23 -21.98 36.34 0.06
CA SER A 23 -20.68 36.98 -0.20
C SER A 23 -19.47 36.25 0.42
N THR A 24 -19.71 35.31 1.34
CA THR A 24 -18.69 34.43 1.92
C THR A 24 -18.19 33.37 0.94
N PHE A 25 -18.90 33.11 -0.16
CA PHE A 25 -18.55 32.09 -1.14
C PHE A 25 -17.54 32.64 -2.16
N LYS A 26 -16.25 32.33 -1.94
CA LYS A 26 -15.13 32.90 -2.72
C LYS A 26 -14.95 32.31 -4.13
N ALA A 27 -15.68 31.24 -4.48
CA ALA A 27 -15.52 30.59 -5.77
C ALA A 27 -16.19 31.42 -6.88
N VAL A 28 -15.40 31.75 -7.91
CA VAL A 28 -15.82 32.60 -9.04
C VAL A 28 -17.10 32.13 -9.74
N VAL A 29 -17.35 30.82 -9.78
CA VAL A 29 -18.54 30.26 -10.43
C VAL A 29 -19.84 30.85 -9.88
N TRP A 30 -19.86 31.31 -8.63
CA TRP A 30 -21.05 31.92 -8.01
C TRP A 30 -21.48 33.25 -8.65
N GLN A 31 -20.63 33.88 -9.47
CA GLN A 31 -21.06 35.00 -10.32
C GLN A 31 -22.13 34.58 -11.35
N HIS A 32 -22.15 33.30 -11.72
CA HIS A 32 -23.02 32.76 -12.77
C HIS A 32 -24.16 31.87 -12.25
N PHE A 33 -24.18 31.59 -10.94
CA PHE A 33 -25.18 30.72 -10.31
C PHE A 33 -25.83 31.40 -9.10
N GLY A 34 -27.06 31.02 -8.81
CA GLY A 34 -27.77 31.38 -7.58
C GLY A 34 -28.65 30.23 -7.09
N PHE A 35 -29.41 30.45 -6.03
CA PHE A 35 -30.32 29.46 -5.46
C PHE A 35 -31.76 29.71 -5.93
N PRO A 36 -32.53 28.65 -6.22
CA PRO A 36 -33.96 28.79 -6.52
C PRO A 36 -34.71 29.30 -5.28
N VAL A 37 -35.57 30.30 -5.47
CA VAL A 37 -36.51 30.78 -4.45
C VAL A 37 -37.90 30.20 -4.73
N SER A 38 -38.44 29.45 -3.77
CA SER A 38 -39.86 29.12 -3.69
C SER A 38 -40.54 30.00 -2.62
N ARG A 39 -41.87 30.13 -2.67
CA ARG A 39 -42.64 30.77 -1.59
C ARG A 39 -43.52 29.75 -0.91
N ASN A 40 -43.58 29.78 0.42
CA ASN A 40 -44.50 28.93 1.17
C ASN A 40 -45.95 29.45 1.08
N ASP A 41 -46.92 28.69 1.62
CA ASP A 41 -48.36 29.03 1.58
C ASP A 41 -48.69 30.36 2.30
N LYS A 42 -47.74 30.95 3.04
CA LYS A 42 -47.84 32.25 3.72
C LYS A 42 -47.13 33.39 2.96
N GLY A 43 -46.57 33.11 1.79
CA GLY A 43 -45.88 34.07 0.92
C GLY A 43 -44.42 34.37 1.26
N GLU A 44 -43.83 33.66 2.25
CA GLU A 44 -42.44 33.84 2.68
C GLU A 44 -41.46 33.12 1.75
N LYS A 45 -40.29 33.72 1.51
CA LYS A 45 -39.25 33.16 0.63
C LYS A 45 -38.55 31.97 1.30
N GLN A 46 -38.42 30.87 0.56
CA GLN A 46 -37.69 29.67 0.95
C GLN A 46 -36.70 29.31 -0.17
N THR A 47 -35.43 29.10 0.17
CA THR A 47 -34.40 28.69 -0.80
C THR A 47 -33.92 27.28 -0.52
N ASP A 48 -33.94 26.41 -1.53
CA ASP A 48 -33.29 25.10 -1.43
C ASP A 48 -31.79 25.22 -1.75
N LYS A 49 -30.95 25.02 -0.73
CA LYS A 49 -29.49 25.08 -0.86
C LYS A 49 -28.85 23.79 -1.38
N ARG A 50 -29.64 22.80 -1.81
CA ARG A 50 -29.13 21.57 -2.44
C ARG A 50 -29.06 21.67 -3.96
N GLN A 51 -29.66 22.70 -4.54
CA GLN A 51 -29.69 22.93 -5.98
C GLN A 51 -29.31 24.37 -6.29
N THR A 52 -28.71 24.59 -7.45
CA THR A 52 -28.33 25.90 -7.95
C THR A 52 -28.93 26.10 -9.33
N ILE A 53 -29.23 27.35 -9.70
CA ILE A 53 -29.71 27.70 -11.03
C ILE A 53 -28.63 28.50 -11.75
N CYS A 54 -28.32 28.13 -12.98
CA CYS A 54 -27.48 28.91 -13.86
C CYS A 54 -28.24 30.18 -14.29
N LYS A 55 -27.68 31.36 -14.01
CA LYS A 55 -28.31 32.65 -14.38
C LYS A 55 -28.40 32.85 -15.90
N SER A 56 -27.62 32.10 -16.68
CA SER A 56 -27.47 32.25 -18.13
C SER A 56 -28.51 31.46 -18.91
N CYS A 57 -28.66 30.18 -18.59
CA CYS A 57 -29.55 29.26 -19.29
C CYS A 57 -30.74 28.81 -18.42
N ARG A 58 -30.82 29.29 -17.17
CA ARG A 58 -31.85 28.90 -16.18
C ARG A 58 -31.87 27.41 -15.83
N ALA A 59 -30.87 26.63 -16.27
CA ALA A 59 -30.78 25.21 -15.96
C ALA A 59 -30.43 24.97 -14.48
N THR A 60 -31.06 23.96 -13.89
CA THR A 60 -30.82 23.53 -12.51
C THR A 60 -29.61 22.59 -12.44
N VAL A 61 -28.68 22.87 -11.53
CA VAL A 61 -27.44 22.13 -11.30
C VAL A 61 -27.36 21.72 -9.82
N ALA A 62 -27.16 20.43 -9.57
CA ALA A 62 -27.12 19.88 -8.22
C ALA A 62 -25.88 20.34 -7.41
N TYR A 63 -26.10 20.69 -6.14
CA TYR A 63 -25.10 21.17 -5.17
C TYR A 63 -25.21 20.37 -3.85
N ASN A 64 -24.96 19.06 -3.94
CA ASN A 64 -25.20 18.13 -2.82
C ASN A 64 -24.01 17.95 -1.86
N SER A 65 -22.89 18.63 -2.07
CA SER A 65 -21.61 18.26 -1.42
C SER A 65 -20.71 19.42 -1.00
N GLY A 66 -21.21 20.66 -0.99
CA GLY A 66 -20.42 21.83 -0.55
C GLY A 66 -19.23 22.19 -1.44
N ASN A 67 -19.06 21.53 -2.59
CA ASN A 67 -18.04 21.84 -3.59
C ASN A 67 -18.66 22.37 -4.88
N THR A 68 -17.86 23.10 -5.66
CA THR A 68 -18.35 23.81 -6.86
C THR A 68 -18.09 23.08 -8.18
N SER A 69 -17.75 21.78 -8.12
CA SER A 69 -17.30 21.02 -9.29
C SER A 69 -18.38 20.89 -10.37
N ASN A 70 -19.63 20.66 -9.97
CA ASN A 70 -20.76 20.50 -10.91
C ASN A 70 -21.05 21.80 -11.67
N MET A 71 -21.00 22.95 -10.99
CA MET A 71 -21.19 24.27 -11.63
C MET A 71 -20.06 24.57 -12.63
N ARG A 72 -18.82 24.22 -12.30
CA ARG A 72 -17.68 24.39 -13.21
C ARG A 72 -17.81 23.50 -14.45
N SER A 73 -18.23 22.24 -14.27
CA SER A 73 -18.51 21.32 -15.37
C SER A 73 -19.66 21.81 -16.25
N HIS A 74 -20.73 22.35 -15.66
CA HIS A 74 -21.82 22.93 -16.42
C HIS A 74 -21.35 24.11 -17.29
N LEU A 75 -20.57 25.05 -16.73
CA LEU A 75 -20.03 26.16 -17.50
C LEU A 75 -19.09 25.70 -18.62
N SER A 76 -18.28 24.66 -18.42
CA SER A 76 -17.36 24.19 -19.48
C SER A 76 -18.08 23.60 -20.68
N HIS A 77 -19.22 22.94 -20.45
CA HIS A 77 -19.96 22.27 -21.51
C HIS A 77 -21.02 23.17 -22.17
N HIS A 78 -21.68 24.05 -21.41
CA HIS A 78 -22.82 24.83 -21.91
C HIS A 78 -22.54 26.34 -22.05
N HIS A 79 -21.56 26.88 -21.32
CA HIS A 79 -21.19 28.30 -21.35
C HIS A 79 -19.66 28.51 -21.39
N PRO A 80 -18.94 27.87 -22.33
CA PRO A 80 -17.48 27.93 -22.39
C PRO A 80 -16.95 29.37 -22.50
N GLU A 81 -17.72 30.28 -23.10
CA GLU A 81 -17.43 31.72 -23.19
C GLU A 81 -17.35 32.42 -21.83
N LYS A 82 -18.10 31.94 -20.82
CA LYS A 82 -18.10 32.50 -19.45
C LYS A 82 -16.92 32.02 -18.62
N LEU A 83 -16.30 30.90 -19.00
CA LEU A 83 -14.98 30.50 -18.48
C LEU A 83 -13.85 31.20 -19.24
N ARG A 84 -14.04 31.48 -20.54
CA ARG A 84 -13.03 32.11 -21.40
C ARG A 84 -12.88 33.62 -21.19
N THR A 85 -13.90 34.28 -20.63
CA THR A 85 -13.84 35.69 -20.21
C THR A 85 -13.01 35.93 -18.95
N GLN A 86 -12.32 34.90 -18.44
CA GLN A 86 -11.32 35.03 -17.37
C GLN A 86 -9.92 34.55 -17.79
N GLN A 87 -9.46 34.95 -18.98
CA GLN A 87 -8.08 35.43 -19.06
C GLN A 87 -8.05 36.88 -18.52
N PRO A 88 -6.98 37.24 -17.81
CA PRO A 88 -6.95 38.40 -16.93
C PRO A 88 -7.38 39.63 -17.70
N THR A 89 -8.31 40.40 -17.12
CA THR A 89 -8.43 41.81 -17.46
C THR A 89 -7.00 42.34 -17.55
N VAL A 90 -6.70 43.01 -18.66
CA VAL A 90 -5.46 43.76 -18.84
C VAL A 90 -5.29 44.59 -17.57
N ARG A 91 -4.46 44.10 -16.64
CA ARG A 91 -3.88 44.95 -15.61
C ARG A 91 -3.20 46.01 -16.46
N LYS A 92 -3.66 47.27 -16.35
CA LYS A 92 -2.81 48.42 -16.67
C LYS A 92 -1.42 48.01 -16.19
N LYS A 93 -0.41 47.98 -17.09
CA LYS A 93 0.97 47.77 -16.68
C LYS A 93 1.13 48.60 -15.41
N PRO A 94 1.41 48.01 -14.23
CA PRO A 94 1.92 48.85 -13.17
C PRO A 94 3.13 49.50 -13.83
N LYS A 95 3.24 50.83 -13.74
CA LYS A 95 4.54 51.48 -13.92
C LYS A 95 5.58 50.58 -13.25
N PRO A 96 6.75 50.30 -13.85
CA PRO A 96 7.72 49.38 -13.27
C PRO A 96 7.98 49.83 -11.83
N GLY A 97 7.31 49.14 -10.94
CA GLY A 97 7.05 49.55 -9.58
C GLY A 97 7.56 48.38 -8.79
N GLN A 98 8.69 48.64 -8.15
CA GLN A 98 9.47 47.66 -7.41
C GLN A 98 8.55 46.78 -6.58
N LEU A 99 8.62 45.46 -6.82
CA LEU A 99 7.90 44.47 -6.01
C LEU A 99 8.24 44.72 -4.54
N THR A 100 7.22 44.69 -3.67
CA THR A 100 7.47 44.81 -2.23
C THR A 100 8.31 43.61 -1.77
N LEU A 101 9.25 43.79 -0.85
CA LEU A 101 10.10 42.71 -0.33
C LEU A 101 9.26 41.51 0.10
N THR A 102 8.10 41.74 0.72
CA THR A 102 7.18 40.70 1.19
C THR A 102 6.57 39.86 0.06
N GLU A 103 6.26 40.46 -1.10
CA GLU A 103 5.74 39.74 -2.28
C GLU A 103 6.84 38.94 -2.99
N VAL A 104 8.07 39.46 -3.03
CA VAL A 104 9.25 38.71 -3.52
C VAL A 104 9.58 37.54 -2.59
N PHE A 105 9.42 37.74 -1.28
CA PHE A 105 9.70 36.71 -0.28
C PHE A 105 8.54 35.75 -0.01
N GLY A 106 7.35 35.94 -0.56
CA GLY A 106 6.18 35.08 -0.33
C GLY A 106 5.75 34.20 -1.52
N ALA A 107 6.23 34.47 -2.73
CA ALA A 107 5.81 33.74 -3.92
C ALA A 107 6.29 32.26 -3.91
N PRO A 108 5.46 31.30 -4.36
CA PRO A 108 5.89 29.91 -4.55
C PRO A 108 7.07 29.84 -5.53
N LEU A 109 7.97 28.88 -5.31
CA LEU A 109 9.05 28.61 -6.25
C LEU A 109 8.47 28.18 -7.60
N PRO A 110 8.94 28.77 -8.73
CA PRO A 110 8.61 28.25 -10.05
C PRO A 110 9.04 26.77 -10.14
N PRO A 111 8.19 25.86 -10.69
CA PRO A 111 8.52 24.43 -10.78
C PRO A 111 9.81 24.11 -11.55
N ASN A 112 10.19 24.99 -12.48
CA ASN A 112 11.39 24.91 -13.30
C ASN A 112 12.58 25.70 -12.72
N SER A 113 12.44 26.30 -11.54
CA SER A 113 13.59 26.93 -10.87
C SER A 113 14.60 25.86 -10.45
N GLN A 114 15.88 26.21 -10.52
CA GLN A 114 16.97 25.31 -10.11
C GLN A 114 16.73 24.74 -8.71
N ARG A 115 16.34 25.58 -7.76
CA ARG A 115 16.04 25.18 -6.38
C ARG A 115 14.89 24.17 -6.29
N ALA A 116 13.79 24.39 -7.00
CA ALA A 116 12.66 23.45 -6.99
C ALA A 116 13.04 22.11 -7.62
N GLN A 117 13.82 22.11 -8.69
CA GLN A 117 14.32 20.90 -9.34
C GLN A 117 15.27 20.12 -8.43
N GLU A 118 16.20 20.80 -7.74
CA GLU A 118 17.11 20.19 -6.76
C GLU A 118 16.34 19.52 -5.63
N ILE A 119 15.35 20.20 -5.04
CA ILE A 119 14.50 19.62 -3.98
C ILE A 119 13.71 18.42 -4.52
N THR A 120 13.11 18.54 -5.70
CA THR A 120 12.38 17.43 -6.35
C THR A 120 13.28 16.21 -6.56
N ARG A 121 14.51 16.43 -7.05
CA ARG A 121 15.52 15.40 -7.26
C ARG A 121 15.91 14.73 -5.94
N CYS A 122 16.20 15.49 -4.90
CA CYS A 122 16.52 14.94 -3.57
C CYS A 122 15.36 14.14 -2.97
N ILE A 123 14.10 14.55 -3.17
CA ILE A 123 12.94 13.75 -2.76
C ILE A 123 12.89 12.44 -3.56
N GLY A 124 13.19 12.47 -4.85
CA GLY A 124 13.30 11.27 -5.69
C GLY A 124 14.41 10.33 -5.21
N GLU A 125 15.59 10.86 -4.91
CA GLU A 125 16.72 10.10 -4.34
C GLU A 125 16.36 9.48 -2.99
N TYR A 126 15.69 10.23 -2.11
CA TYR A 126 15.17 9.72 -0.85
C TYR A 126 14.20 8.55 -1.06
N MET A 127 13.31 8.65 -2.05
CA MET A 127 12.42 7.53 -2.38
C MET A 127 13.19 6.29 -2.84
N ALA A 128 14.19 6.47 -3.70
CA ALA A 128 14.97 5.37 -4.26
C ALA A 128 15.89 4.72 -3.20
N LYS A 129 16.69 5.52 -2.50
CA LYS A 129 17.68 5.04 -1.52
C LYS A 129 17.04 4.44 -0.27
N ASP A 130 15.90 4.98 0.17
CA ASP A 130 15.24 4.52 1.40
C ASP A 130 14.03 3.61 1.12
N LEU A 131 13.86 3.17 -0.14
CA LEU A 131 12.77 2.30 -0.59
C LEU A 131 11.39 2.80 -0.17
N ARG A 132 11.14 4.12 -0.32
CA ARG A 132 9.87 4.73 0.07
C ARG A 132 8.87 4.66 -1.08
N PRO A 133 7.59 4.38 -0.79
CA PRO A 133 6.56 4.44 -1.81
C PRO A 133 6.39 5.89 -2.27
N PHE A 134 5.99 6.07 -3.52
CA PHE A 134 5.66 7.40 -4.06
C PHE A 134 4.63 8.14 -3.20
N SER A 135 3.77 7.41 -2.47
CA SER A 135 2.78 8.00 -1.56
C SER A 135 3.36 8.79 -0.39
N VAL A 136 4.67 8.73 -0.14
CA VAL A 136 5.29 9.53 0.93
C VAL A 136 5.05 11.03 0.76
N VAL A 137 4.96 11.53 -0.48
CA VAL A 137 4.65 12.95 -0.75
C VAL A 137 3.24 13.33 -0.35
N ASP A 138 2.36 12.34 -0.13
CA ASP A 138 1.01 12.58 0.34
C ASP A 138 0.88 12.65 1.86
N ASN A 139 1.86 12.16 2.60
CA ASN A 139 1.83 12.07 4.05
C ASN A 139 1.87 13.46 4.68
N SER A 140 0.93 13.75 5.58
CA SER A 140 0.82 15.06 6.26
C SER A 140 2.10 15.45 7.01
N GLY A 141 2.74 14.52 7.71
CA GLY A 141 4.01 14.75 8.41
C GLY A 141 5.15 15.11 7.46
N PHE A 142 5.26 14.42 6.32
CA PHE A 142 6.27 14.73 5.30
C PHE A 142 6.03 16.10 4.66
N ARG A 143 4.77 16.41 4.32
CA ARG A 143 4.38 17.73 3.81
C ARG A 143 4.71 18.85 4.79
N ARG A 144 4.44 18.66 6.09
CA ARG A 144 4.80 19.62 7.13
C ARG A 144 6.31 19.83 7.22
N LEU A 145 7.09 18.75 7.18
CA LEU A 145 8.56 18.82 7.21
C LEU A 145 9.09 19.65 6.04
N VAL A 146 8.71 19.30 4.81
CA VAL A 146 9.17 20.01 3.61
C VAL A 146 8.71 21.48 3.62
N ASN A 147 7.46 21.76 4.00
CA ASN A 147 6.97 23.13 4.13
C ASN A 147 7.69 23.93 5.22
N THR A 148 8.22 23.27 6.27
CA THR A 148 9.00 23.95 7.30
C THR A 148 10.41 24.30 6.79
N LEU A 149 10.99 23.41 5.98
CA LEU A 149 12.34 23.60 5.43
C LEU A 149 12.36 24.55 4.22
N GLU A 150 11.36 24.47 3.35
CA GLU A 150 11.18 25.33 2.18
C GLU A 150 9.68 25.63 1.96
N PRO A 151 9.13 26.66 2.63
CA PRO A 151 7.70 26.99 2.56
C PRO A 151 7.20 27.35 1.15
N LYS A 152 8.10 27.77 0.27
CA LYS A 152 7.76 28.18 -1.10
C LYS A 152 7.67 27.00 -2.07
N TYR A 153 8.19 25.84 -1.70
CA TYR A 153 8.23 24.69 -2.59
C TYR A 153 6.90 23.93 -2.58
N ALA A 154 6.27 23.85 -3.75
CA ALA A 154 5.10 23.00 -3.94
C ALA A 154 5.54 21.58 -4.30
N ILE A 155 5.30 20.63 -3.40
CA ILE A 155 5.66 19.23 -3.62
C ILE A 155 4.87 18.67 -4.82
N PRO A 156 5.55 18.13 -5.85
CA PRO A 156 4.88 17.49 -6.98
C PRO A 156 4.01 16.30 -6.57
N SER A 157 3.06 15.97 -7.43
CA SER A 157 2.13 14.87 -7.19
C SER A 157 2.80 13.50 -7.33
N ARG A 158 2.21 12.46 -6.72
CA ARG A 158 2.65 11.07 -6.88
C ARG A 158 2.92 10.67 -8.35
N PRO A 159 1.99 10.94 -9.31
CA PRO A 159 2.25 10.63 -10.72
C PRO A 159 3.47 11.34 -11.30
N TYR A 160 3.82 12.54 -10.82
CA TYR A 160 5.01 13.24 -11.29
C TYR A 160 6.29 12.49 -10.89
N PHE A 161 6.36 12.02 -9.64
CA PHE A 161 7.49 11.21 -9.19
C PHE A 161 7.58 9.88 -9.93
N SER A 162 6.46 9.18 -10.12
CA SER A 162 6.48 7.89 -10.80
C SER A 162 6.73 7.97 -12.31
N ARG A 163 6.25 9.03 -12.99
CA ARG A 163 6.32 9.14 -14.46
C ARG A 163 7.49 9.97 -14.97
N THR A 164 7.91 10.97 -14.20
CA THR A 164 8.91 11.93 -14.65
C THR A 164 10.21 11.70 -13.90
N VAL A 165 10.19 11.77 -12.57
CA VAL A 165 11.43 11.68 -11.77
C VAL A 165 12.09 10.32 -11.93
N LEU A 166 11.33 9.22 -11.92
CA LEU A 166 11.88 7.88 -12.14
C LEU A 166 12.55 7.73 -13.52
N LYS A 167 11.93 8.27 -14.58
CA LYS A 167 12.52 8.25 -15.94
C LYS A 167 13.78 9.10 -16.02
N SER A 168 13.76 10.28 -15.41
CA SER A 168 14.92 11.17 -15.35
C SER A 168 16.09 10.50 -14.62
N ALA A 169 15.83 9.79 -13.51
CA ALA A 169 16.87 9.06 -12.79
C ALA A 169 17.49 7.93 -13.63
N VAL A 170 16.67 7.17 -14.37
CA VAL A 170 17.14 6.12 -15.29
C VAL A 170 18.08 6.70 -16.36
N LEU A 171 17.70 7.84 -16.95
CA LEU A 171 18.52 8.54 -17.95
C LEU A 171 19.81 9.11 -17.33
N GLU A 172 19.72 9.72 -16.15
CA GLU A 172 20.86 10.30 -15.42
C GLU A 172 21.90 9.22 -15.07
N TRP A 173 21.46 8.02 -14.69
CA TRP A 173 22.33 6.92 -14.34
C TRP A 173 22.91 6.18 -15.55
N GLY A 174 22.60 6.63 -16.78
CA GLY A 174 23.11 6.01 -18.00
C GLY A 174 22.61 4.58 -18.21
N LEU A 175 21.46 4.22 -17.63
CA LEU A 175 20.88 2.90 -17.81
C LEU A 175 20.20 2.86 -19.19
N ASP A 176 20.82 2.16 -20.13
CA ASP A 176 20.28 2.01 -21.48
C ASP A 176 19.00 1.16 -21.45
N ASN A 177 17.88 1.77 -21.85
CA ASN A 177 16.58 1.12 -21.87
C ASN A 177 16.48 0.04 -22.98
N ASN A 178 17.48 -0.06 -23.88
CA ASN A 178 17.51 -1.06 -24.95
C ASN A 178 17.60 -2.52 -24.45
N GLN A 179 18.17 -2.76 -23.26
CA GLN A 179 18.33 -4.12 -22.70
C GLN A 179 17.25 -4.50 -21.68
N GLY A 180 16.35 -3.58 -21.34
CA GLY A 180 15.30 -3.78 -20.32
C GLY A 180 15.86 -3.73 -18.89
N ILE A 181 15.42 -2.74 -18.12
CA ILE A 181 15.80 -2.62 -16.70
C ILE A 181 14.83 -3.47 -15.87
N ALA A 182 15.37 -4.52 -15.25
CA ALA A 182 14.61 -5.34 -14.31
C ALA A 182 14.28 -4.53 -13.05
N VAL A 183 13.01 -4.56 -12.62
CA VAL A 183 12.54 -3.86 -11.43
C VAL A 183 11.83 -4.82 -10.50
N VAL A 184 12.15 -4.74 -9.21
CA VAL A 184 11.45 -5.47 -8.15
C VAL A 184 10.69 -4.49 -7.27
N THR A 185 9.39 -4.73 -7.06
CA THR A 185 8.57 -3.92 -6.13
C THR A 185 7.74 -4.80 -5.22
N ASP A 186 7.15 -4.22 -4.18
CA ASP A 186 6.06 -4.90 -3.46
C ASP A 186 4.84 -5.14 -4.37
N ASN A 187 3.82 -5.82 -3.85
CA ASN A 187 2.61 -6.16 -4.61
C ASN A 187 1.61 -5.00 -4.72
N ALA A 188 2.01 -3.76 -4.44
CA ALA A 188 1.10 -2.63 -4.42
C ALA A 188 0.77 -2.15 -5.85
N ARG A 189 -0.53 -1.99 -6.13
CA ARG A 189 -1.04 -1.60 -7.47
C ARG A 189 -0.44 -0.29 -8.00
N ASN A 190 -0.11 0.66 -7.11
CA ASN A 190 0.52 1.91 -7.50
C ASN A 190 1.95 1.73 -8.00
N MET A 191 2.67 0.71 -7.52
CA MET A 191 4.00 0.37 -8.02
C MET A 191 3.89 -0.29 -9.40
N ASP A 192 2.92 -1.21 -9.59
CA ASP A 192 2.63 -1.82 -10.90
C ASP A 192 2.41 -0.74 -11.99
N VAL A 193 1.59 0.28 -11.69
CA VAL A 193 1.33 1.38 -12.62
C VAL A 193 2.59 2.21 -12.87
N ALA A 194 3.35 2.53 -11.83
CA ALA A 194 4.57 3.33 -11.93
C ALA A 194 5.61 2.67 -12.85
N VAL A 195 5.88 1.38 -12.65
CA VAL A 195 6.86 0.62 -13.43
C VAL A 195 6.44 0.53 -14.90
N ARG A 196 5.17 0.23 -15.16
CA ARG A 196 4.61 0.18 -16.52
C ARG A 196 4.71 1.52 -17.24
N GLU A 197 4.38 2.62 -16.56
CA GLU A 197 4.46 3.97 -17.14
C GLU A 197 5.89 4.45 -17.36
N ALA A 198 6.82 3.97 -16.52
CA ALA A 198 8.25 4.18 -16.68
C ALA A 198 8.83 3.39 -17.88
N GLY A 199 8.11 2.39 -18.40
CA GLY A 199 8.57 1.53 -19.49
C GLY A 199 9.66 0.55 -19.05
N LEU A 200 9.73 0.25 -17.76
CA LEU A 200 10.74 -0.65 -17.19
C LEU A 200 10.24 -2.09 -17.22
N SER A 201 11.10 -3.01 -17.63
CA SER A 201 10.77 -4.42 -17.82
C SER A 201 12.06 -5.26 -17.78
N PRO A 202 12.03 -6.47 -17.17
CA PRO A 202 10.88 -7.14 -16.56
C PRO A 202 10.51 -6.57 -15.18
N HIS A 203 9.22 -6.53 -14.87
CA HIS A 203 8.72 -6.19 -13.53
C HIS A 203 8.42 -7.45 -12.73
N ILE A 204 9.19 -7.68 -11.66
CA ILE A 204 9.03 -8.83 -10.77
C ILE A 204 8.46 -8.38 -9.43
N LYS A 205 7.41 -9.07 -8.99
CA LYS A 205 6.80 -8.84 -7.68
C LYS A 205 7.66 -9.45 -6.56
N CYS A 206 7.84 -8.74 -5.46
CA CYS A 206 8.69 -9.16 -4.35
C CYS A 206 8.18 -10.46 -3.70
N PHE A 207 8.99 -11.51 -3.72
CA PHE A 207 8.60 -12.82 -3.17
C PHE A 207 8.48 -12.81 -1.66
N ALA A 208 9.37 -12.12 -0.95
CA ALA A 208 9.27 -11.95 0.49
C ALA A 208 7.95 -11.25 0.90
N HIS A 209 7.51 -10.25 0.11
CA HIS A 209 6.22 -9.61 0.33
C HIS A 209 5.05 -10.56 0.05
N THR A 210 5.13 -11.35 -1.02
CA THR A 210 4.15 -12.40 -1.35
C THR A 210 4.03 -13.43 -0.23
N LEU A 211 5.14 -13.94 0.30
CA LEU A 211 5.14 -14.87 1.45
C LEU A 211 4.53 -14.23 2.70
N ASN A 212 4.82 -12.96 2.95
CA ASN A 212 4.23 -12.24 4.07
C ASN A 212 2.71 -12.11 3.95
N LEU A 213 2.17 -11.87 2.75
CA LEU A 213 0.71 -11.84 2.54
C LEU A 213 0.09 -13.22 2.76
N ALA A 214 0.66 -14.26 2.15
CA ALA A 214 0.16 -15.63 2.27
C ALA A 214 0.21 -16.14 3.73
N SER A 215 1.33 -15.91 4.44
CA SER A 215 1.48 -16.30 5.84
C SER A 215 0.48 -15.58 6.74
N LYS A 216 0.21 -14.29 6.49
CA LYS A 216 -0.84 -13.55 7.21
C LYS A 216 -2.24 -14.11 6.94
N ALA A 217 -2.53 -14.53 5.70
CA ALA A 217 -3.80 -15.18 5.38
C ALA A 217 -3.98 -16.45 6.23
N GLY A 218 -2.92 -17.26 6.38
CA GLY A 218 -2.91 -18.40 7.29
C GLY A 218 -3.14 -18.01 8.75
N LEU A 219 -2.39 -17.02 9.27
CA LEU A 219 -2.52 -16.57 10.66
C LEU A 219 -3.90 -15.94 10.99
N ASN A 220 -4.62 -15.44 9.98
CA ASN A 220 -5.96 -14.87 10.13
C ASN A 220 -7.06 -15.93 10.21
N VAL A 221 -6.76 -17.22 10.06
CA VAL A 221 -7.70 -18.30 10.36
C VAL A 221 -8.19 -18.15 11.81
N ASN A 222 -9.50 -18.25 12.03
CA ASN A 222 -10.14 -17.88 13.30
C ASN A 222 -9.48 -18.53 14.53
N ARG A 223 -9.21 -19.83 14.46
CA ARG A 223 -8.59 -20.59 15.56
C ARG A 223 -7.15 -20.12 15.84
N ALA A 224 -6.34 -19.96 14.80
CA ALA A 224 -4.97 -19.43 14.87
C ALA A 224 -4.92 -18.00 15.41
N SER A 225 -5.79 -17.12 14.92
CA SER A 225 -5.86 -15.72 15.34
C SER A 225 -6.24 -15.58 16.83
N ARG A 226 -7.20 -16.39 17.30
CA ARG A 226 -7.57 -16.45 18.73
C ARG A 226 -6.43 -16.96 19.59
N LEU A 227 -5.73 -18.01 19.15
CA LEU A 227 -4.57 -18.56 19.84
C LEU A 227 -3.45 -17.51 20.00
N LEU A 228 -3.08 -16.83 18.90
CA LEU A 228 -2.14 -15.71 18.96
C LEU A 228 -2.61 -14.61 19.92
N GLY A 229 -3.91 -14.30 19.94
CA GLY A 229 -4.51 -13.36 20.88
C GLY A 229 -4.27 -13.73 22.34
N ARG A 230 -4.39 -15.02 22.69
CA ARG A 230 -4.10 -15.51 24.05
C ARG A 230 -2.62 -15.37 24.39
N VAL A 231 -1.73 -15.81 23.50
CA VAL A 231 -0.28 -15.70 23.70
C VAL A 231 0.15 -14.23 23.89
N ARG A 232 -0.40 -13.30 23.11
CA ARG A 232 -0.18 -11.86 23.29
C ARG A 232 -0.63 -11.36 24.66
N ARG A 233 -1.77 -11.82 25.18
CA ARG A 233 -2.25 -11.42 26.53
C ARG A 233 -1.27 -11.86 27.62
N VAL A 234 -0.76 -13.09 27.52
CA VAL A 234 0.27 -13.60 28.45
C VAL A 234 1.53 -12.76 28.35
N ALA A 235 2.11 -12.61 27.15
CA ALA A 235 3.33 -11.83 26.96
C ALA A 235 3.17 -10.38 27.47
N ALA A 236 2.05 -9.72 27.15
CA ALA A 236 1.77 -8.36 27.61
C ALA A 236 1.64 -8.25 29.14
N PHE A 237 1.14 -9.28 29.83
CA PHE A 237 1.12 -9.31 31.29
C PHE A 237 2.53 -9.28 31.88
N PHE A 238 3.45 -10.11 31.38
CA PHE A 238 4.84 -10.13 31.84
C PHE A 238 5.56 -8.81 31.55
N HIS A 239 5.36 -8.20 30.37
CA HIS A 239 5.94 -6.90 30.05
C HIS A 239 5.49 -5.77 30.98
N ARG A 240 4.26 -5.83 31.51
CA ARG A 240 3.72 -4.80 32.41
C ARG A 240 4.02 -5.06 33.89
N SER A 241 4.37 -6.28 34.26
CA SER A 241 4.56 -6.68 35.66
C SER A 241 6.03 -6.98 35.95
N SER A 242 6.67 -6.07 36.68
CA SER A 242 8.05 -6.24 37.16
C SER A 242 8.16 -7.46 38.09
N THR A 243 7.18 -7.67 38.96
CA THR A 243 7.11 -8.85 39.84
C THR A 243 7.03 -10.14 39.04
N ALA A 244 6.13 -10.22 38.04
CA ALA A 244 6.03 -11.43 37.22
C ALA A 244 7.31 -11.68 36.42
N THR A 245 7.98 -10.64 35.94
CA THR A 245 9.27 -10.76 35.24
C THR A 245 10.38 -11.29 36.16
N ALA A 246 10.47 -10.80 37.40
CA ALA A 246 11.47 -11.28 38.36
C ALA A 246 11.23 -12.74 38.77
N VAL A 247 9.95 -13.10 39.01
CA VAL A 247 9.58 -14.49 39.32
C VAL A 247 9.84 -15.39 38.11
N LEU A 248 9.54 -14.94 36.89
CA LEU A 248 9.83 -15.70 35.66
C LEU A 248 11.32 -16.03 35.55
N ALA A 249 12.20 -15.06 35.77
CA ALA A 249 13.65 -15.28 35.76
C ALA A 249 14.09 -16.32 36.81
N THR A 250 13.48 -16.28 37.99
CA THR A 250 13.73 -17.27 39.05
C THR A 250 13.27 -18.67 38.62
N LYS A 251 12.07 -18.79 38.05
CA LYS A 251 11.53 -20.07 37.57
C LYS A 251 12.30 -20.63 36.37
N GLN A 252 12.79 -19.76 35.48
CA GLN A 252 13.70 -20.14 34.39
C GLN A 252 14.96 -20.80 34.93
N GLY A 253 15.60 -20.18 35.93
CA GLY A 253 16.79 -20.75 36.58
C GLY A 253 16.51 -22.10 37.24
N MET A 254 15.38 -22.24 37.95
CA MET A 254 14.99 -23.51 38.58
C MET A 254 14.72 -24.65 37.58
N LEU A 255 14.22 -24.31 36.39
CA LEU A 255 13.89 -25.27 35.33
C LEU A 255 15.02 -25.47 34.32
N ASN A 256 16.20 -24.85 34.54
CA ASN A 256 17.31 -24.84 33.59
C ASN A 256 16.93 -24.34 32.18
N LEU A 257 15.98 -23.41 32.10
CA LEU A 257 15.58 -22.76 30.86
C LEU A 257 16.42 -21.50 30.62
N PRO A 258 16.68 -21.13 29.35
CA PRO A 258 17.31 -19.85 29.02
C PRO A 258 16.54 -18.66 29.63
N ALA A 259 17.27 -17.69 30.18
CA ALA A 259 16.69 -16.51 30.81
C ALA A 259 16.22 -15.46 29.79
N HIS A 260 15.22 -15.82 28.98
CA HIS A 260 14.69 -14.98 27.92
C HIS A 260 13.41 -14.25 28.32
N LYS A 261 13.27 -13.01 27.88
CA LYS A 261 12.00 -12.28 27.97
C LYS A 261 11.02 -12.79 26.91
N LEU A 262 9.73 -12.75 27.23
CA LEU A 262 8.67 -13.05 26.25
C LEU A 262 8.65 -12.00 25.15
N ILE A 263 8.34 -12.43 23.92
CA ILE A 263 8.29 -11.58 22.74
C ILE A 263 6.84 -11.12 22.53
N MET A 264 6.65 -9.84 22.21
CA MET A 264 5.39 -9.31 21.69
C MET A 264 5.51 -9.20 20.18
N ASP A 265 4.54 -9.75 19.46
CA ASP A 265 4.55 -9.66 18.01
C ASP A 265 4.16 -8.26 17.50
N VAL A 266 4.63 -7.97 16.29
CA VAL A 266 4.13 -6.89 15.46
C VAL A 266 3.16 -7.52 14.48
N VAL A 267 1.86 -7.35 14.71
CA VAL A 267 0.78 -7.99 13.91
C VAL A 267 0.94 -7.77 12.40
N THR A 268 1.55 -6.64 11.99
CA THR A 268 1.83 -6.33 10.59
C THR A 268 3.05 -7.05 10.00
N ARG A 269 3.81 -7.83 10.79
CA ARG A 269 5.02 -8.57 10.38
C ARG A 269 4.92 -10.01 10.89
N TRP A 270 4.46 -10.90 10.03
CA TRP A 270 4.12 -12.28 10.41
C TRP A 270 5.28 -13.06 11.08
N ASN A 271 6.54 -12.81 10.69
CA ASN A 271 7.72 -13.42 11.31
C ASN A 271 7.74 -13.23 12.84
N SER A 272 7.34 -12.04 13.31
CA SER A 272 7.31 -11.74 14.74
C SER A 272 6.23 -12.51 15.50
N SER A 273 5.13 -12.91 14.83
CA SER A 273 4.12 -13.79 15.41
C SER A 273 4.66 -15.20 15.59
N LEU A 274 5.49 -15.68 14.64
CA LEU A 274 6.20 -16.95 14.78
C LEU A 274 7.25 -16.88 15.91
N ASP A 275 8.06 -15.82 15.97
CA ASP A 275 9.05 -15.61 17.05
C ASP A 275 8.38 -15.63 18.44
N MET A 276 7.19 -15.01 18.55
CA MET A 276 6.40 -15.00 19.77
C MET A 276 5.92 -16.41 20.16
N LEU A 277 5.46 -17.22 19.21
CA LEU A 277 5.05 -18.60 19.48
C LEU A 277 6.24 -19.48 19.88
N GLU A 278 7.34 -19.40 19.14
CA GLU A 278 8.58 -20.11 19.46
C GLU A 278 9.06 -19.78 20.89
N ARG A 279 9.09 -18.49 21.23
CA ARG A 279 9.47 -18.05 22.58
C ARG A 279 8.48 -18.50 23.66
N TYR A 280 7.18 -18.46 23.37
CA TYR A 280 6.17 -18.89 24.32
C TYR A 280 6.31 -20.38 24.64
N LEU A 281 6.47 -21.23 23.61
CA LEU A 281 6.65 -22.67 23.77
C LEU A 281 7.95 -23.00 24.52
N GLU A 282 9.07 -22.34 24.20
CA GLU A 282 10.34 -22.48 24.94
C GLU A 282 10.17 -22.20 26.44
N GLN A 283 9.32 -21.21 26.78
CA GLN A 283 9.16 -20.70 28.15
C GLN A 283 7.92 -21.24 28.86
N GLN A 284 7.17 -22.14 28.22
CA GLN A 284 5.84 -22.57 28.67
C GLN A 284 5.81 -23.04 30.13
N GLN A 285 6.78 -23.88 30.52
CA GLN A 285 6.87 -24.43 31.87
C GLN A 285 7.13 -23.34 32.91
N ALA A 286 8.06 -22.41 32.63
CA ALA A 286 8.35 -21.29 33.53
C ALA A 286 7.18 -20.29 33.61
N ILE A 287 6.48 -20.05 32.50
CA ILE A 287 5.26 -19.22 32.46
C ILE A 287 4.19 -19.82 33.38
N ALA A 288 3.88 -21.10 33.22
CA ALA A 288 2.86 -21.78 34.02
C ALA A 288 3.21 -21.75 35.51
N ALA A 289 4.46 -22.10 35.86
CA ALA A 289 4.94 -22.06 37.25
C ALA A 289 4.90 -20.65 37.85
N THR A 290 5.15 -19.61 37.04
CA THR A 290 5.11 -18.22 37.48
C THR A 290 3.68 -17.76 37.74
N LEU A 291 2.74 -18.05 36.84
CA LEU A 291 1.33 -17.66 36.99
C LEU A 291 0.65 -18.35 38.19
N LEU A 292 1.15 -19.53 38.57
CA LEU A 292 0.69 -20.26 39.76
C LEU A 292 1.36 -19.82 41.08
N SER A 293 2.44 -19.04 41.02
CA SER A 293 3.17 -18.57 42.21
C SER A 293 2.31 -17.63 43.09
N ALA A 294 2.51 -17.67 44.40
CA ALA A 294 1.70 -16.90 45.35
C ALA A 294 1.82 -15.38 45.11
N GLU A 295 3.00 -14.94 44.66
CA GLU A 295 3.39 -13.57 44.38
C GLU A 295 2.65 -13.00 43.16
N VAL A 296 2.28 -13.85 42.19
CA VAL A 296 1.74 -13.42 40.89
C VAL A 296 0.27 -13.82 40.71
N ARG A 297 -0.15 -14.96 41.26
CA ARG A 297 -1.48 -15.57 41.06
C ARG A 297 -2.66 -14.63 41.32
N ARG A 298 -2.53 -13.67 42.25
CA ARG A 298 -3.60 -12.68 42.53
C ARG A 298 -3.85 -11.73 41.35
N ASN A 299 -2.78 -11.28 40.69
CA ASN A 299 -2.84 -10.33 39.57
C ASN A 299 -2.98 -11.04 38.21
N ALA A 300 -2.79 -12.36 38.18
CA ALA A 300 -2.88 -13.20 37.00
C ALA A 300 -4.22 -13.95 36.85
N ARG A 301 -5.24 -13.67 37.68
CA ARG A 301 -6.52 -14.41 37.69
C ARG A 301 -7.24 -14.46 36.35
N GLU A 302 -7.07 -13.43 35.53
CA GLU A 302 -7.67 -13.32 34.18
C GLU A 302 -6.71 -13.77 33.06
N ILE A 303 -5.48 -14.14 33.41
CA ILE A 303 -4.48 -14.62 32.46
C ILE A 303 -4.54 -16.13 32.41
N ASP A 304 -5.29 -16.63 31.44
CA ASP A 304 -5.34 -18.06 31.16
C ASP A 304 -4.18 -18.49 30.25
N THR A 305 -3.44 -19.50 30.70
CA THR A 305 -2.42 -20.17 29.86
C THR A 305 -3.08 -21.01 28.78
N LEU A 306 -2.29 -21.49 27.83
CA LEU A 306 -2.78 -22.38 26.79
C LEU A 306 -3.21 -23.76 27.35
N GLU A 307 -4.33 -24.29 26.88
CA GLU A 307 -4.76 -25.66 27.14
C GLU A 307 -3.90 -26.65 26.32
N PRO A 308 -3.90 -27.97 26.63
CA PRO A 308 -3.14 -28.95 25.85
C PRO A 308 -3.42 -28.88 24.34
N ALA A 309 -4.67 -28.70 23.93
CA ALA A 309 -5.04 -28.55 22.52
C ALA A 309 -4.48 -27.26 21.89
N ASP A 310 -4.42 -26.15 22.65
CA ASP A 310 -3.81 -24.91 22.19
C ASP A 310 -2.30 -25.03 22.02
N ILE A 311 -1.64 -25.80 22.90
CA ILE A 311 -0.20 -26.05 22.83
C ILE A 311 0.10 -26.85 21.56
N THR A 312 -0.65 -27.92 21.29
CA THR A 312 -0.52 -28.70 20.05
C THR A 312 -0.77 -27.84 18.81
N ASP A 313 -1.83 -27.02 18.79
CA ASP A 313 -2.07 -26.06 17.70
C ASP A 313 -0.88 -25.10 17.52
N ALA A 314 -0.29 -24.59 18.60
CA ALA A 314 0.86 -23.69 18.55
C ALA A 314 2.12 -24.38 17.98
N GLU A 315 2.42 -25.59 18.41
CA GLU A 315 3.53 -26.40 17.90
C GLU A 315 3.34 -26.72 16.42
N ASP A 316 2.14 -27.12 16.01
CA ASP A 316 1.78 -27.38 14.63
C ASP A 316 1.94 -26.11 13.76
N MET A 317 1.50 -24.96 14.28
CA MET A 317 1.66 -23.66 13.61
C MET A 317 3.13 -23.30 13.43
N VAL A 318 3.97 -23.50 14.45
CA VAL A 318 5.42 -23.27 14.37
C VAL A 318 6.04 -24.18 13.30
N ARG A 319 5.68 -25.47 13.28
CA ARG A 319 6.14 -26.43 12.26
C ARG A 319 5.73 -26.02 10.85
N LEU A 320 4.49 -25.56 10.65
CA LEU A 320 3.98 -25.09 9.36
C LEU A 320 4.69 -23.82 8.86
N LEU A 321 4.94 -22.86 9.75
CA LEU A 321 5.43 -21.53 9.39
C LEU A 321 6.97 -21.44 9.32
N SER A 322 7.69 -22.33 10.00
CA SER A 322 9.16 -22.33 10.04
C SER A 322 9.81 -22.40 8.64
N PRO A 323 9.37 -23.27 7.71
CA PRO A 323 9.91 -23.29 6.34
C PRO A 323 9.70 -21.97 5.60
N LEU A 324 8.55 -21.32 5.78
CA LEU A 324 8.24 -20.02 5.16
C LEU A 324 9.19 -18.92 5.65
N LYS A 325 9.57 -18.96 6.94
CA LYS A 325 10.46 -17.97 7.55
C LYS A 325 11.87 -18.15 7.01
N LYS A 326 12.35 -19.40 6.94
CA LYS A 326 13.63 -19.75 6.30
C LYS A 326 13.68 -19.30 4.84
N ALA A 327 12.64 -19.58 4.05
CA ALA A 327 12.55 -19.14 2.66
C ALA A 327 12.60 -17.61 2.53
N THR A 328 11.88 -16.89 3.40
CA THR A 328 11.92 -15.42 3.44
C THR A 328 13.32 -14.90 3.76
N THR A 329 13.99 -15.44 4.77
CA THR A 329 15.35 -15.03 5.15
C THR A 329 16.35 -15.24 4.02
N VAL A 330 16.29 -16.39 3.33
CA VAL A 330 17.18 -16.69 2.20
C VAL A 330 16.96 -15.72 1.03
N LEU A 331 15.71 -15.36 0.74
CA LEU A 331 15.38 -14.48 -0.39
C LEU A 331 15.62 -13.00 -0.11
N CYS A 332 15.71 -12.61 1.16
CA CYS A 332 16.08 -11.26 1.58
C CYS A 332 17.60 -11.04 1.62
N ASP A 333 18.41 -12.04 1.24
CA ASP A 333 19.86 -11.89 1.09
C ASP A 333 20.18 -10.96 -0.09
N GLU A 334 20.99 -9.94 0.15
CA GLU A 334 21.45 -8.96 -0.85
C GLU A 334 22.87 -9.25 -1.35
N SER A 335 23.61 -10.15 -0.70
CA SER A 335 24.99 -10.47 -1.02
C SER A 335 25.13 -11.50 -2.15
N ARG A 336 24.04 -12.20 -2.50
CA ARG A 336 24.02 -13.27 -3.50
C ARG A 336 22.76 -13.19 -4.36
N PRO A 337 22.82 -13.58 -5.65
CA PRO A 337 21.63 -13.63 -6.49
C PRO A 337 20.59 -14.62 -5.94
N THR A 338 19.37 -14.14 -5.71
CA THR A 338 18.26 -14.92 -5.12
C THR A 338 17.12 -15.20 -6.10
N VAL A 339 17.09 -14.54 -7.26
CA VAL A 339 15.97 -14.66 -8.23
C VAL A 339 15.76 -16.08 -8.74
N SER A 340 16.83 -16.86 -8.92
CA SER A 340 16.79 -18.26 -9.35
C SER A 340 16.17 -19.20 -8.29
N LEU A 341 16.07 -18.75 -7.04
CA LEU A 341 15.47 -19.52 -5.95
C LEU A 341 13.94 -19.42 -5.94
N ILE A 342 13.36 -18.42 -6.61
CA ILE A 342 11.93 -18.13 -6.53
C ILE A 342 11.08 -19.31 -7.02
N VAL A 343 11.39 -19.85 -8.21
CA VAL A 343 10.62 -20.97 -8.78
C VAL A 343 10.71 -22.24 -7.94
N PRO A 344 11.91 -22.74 -7.54
CA PRO A 344 11.99 -23.95 -6.72
C PRO A 344 11.37 -23.74 -5.34
N LEU A 345 11.57 -22.57 -4.70
CA LEU A 345 10.94 -22.28 -3.41
C LEU A 345 9.43 -22.20 -3.53
N LYS A 346 8.88 -21.58 -4.59
CA LYS A 346 7.44 -21.54 -4.84
C LYS A 346 6.87 -22.96 -4.91
N HIS A 347 7.50 -23.82 -5.70
CA HIS A 347 7.06 -25.21 -5.87
C HIS A 347 7.12 -26.01 -4.56
N MET A 348 8.24 -25.94 -3.83
CA MET A 348 8.38 -26.61 -2.54
C MET A 348 7.35 -26.12 -1.51
N ILE A 349 7.05 -24.82 -1.49
CA ILE A 349 6.02 -24.26 -0.61
C ILE A 349 4.65 -24.78 -1.02
N GLU A 350 4.28 -24.76 -2.30
CA GLU A 350 3.01 -25.29 -2.78
C GLU A 350 2.81 -26.77 -2.42
N GLN A 351 3.86 -27.59 -2.56
CA GLN A 351 3.84 -28.99 -2.12
C GLN A 351 3.69 -29.13 -0.61
N SER A 352 4.47 -28.37 0.18
CA SER A 352 4.41 -28.44 1.65
C SER A 352 3.06 -27.99 2.24
N MET A 353 2.36 -27.13 1.50
CA MET A 353 1.06 -26.62 1.91
C MET A 353 -0.10 -27.49 1.40
N ALA A 354 0.17 -28.52 0.58
CA ALA A 354 -0.85 -29.48 0.19
C ALA A 354 -1.51 -30.11 1.44
N GLN A 355 -2.82 -30.30 1.37
CA GLN A 355 -3.57 -30.86 2.49
C GLN A 355 -3.20 -32.33 2.67
N CYS A 356 -2.94 -32.71 3.91
CA CYS A 356 -2.62 -34.07 4.34
C CYS A 356 -3.72 -34.58 5.27
N ASP A 357 -4.00 -35.88 5.27
CA ASP A 357 -5.05 -36.45 6.13
C ASP A 357 -4.69 -36.38 7.63
N GLU A 358 -3.40 -36.27 7.94
CA GLU A 358 -2.85 -36.08 9.27
C GLU A 358 -2.93 -34.62 9.76
N ASP A 359 -3.31 -33.67 8.90
CA ASP A 359 -3.40 -32.27 9.30
C ASP A 359 -4.54 -32.06 10.31
N SER A 360 -4.25 -31.36 11.41
CA SER A 360 -5.32 -30.87 12.28
C SER A 360 -6.24 -29.92 11.52
N SER A 361 -7.50 -29.79 11.96
CA SER A 361 -8.48 -28.92 11.30
C SER A 361 -7.99 -27.46 11.18
N THR A 362 -7.23 -26.98 12.16
CA THR A 362 -6.58 -25.66 12.16
C THR A 362 -5.55 -25.58 11.04
N ILE A 363 -4.63 -26.54 10.96
CA ILE A 363 -3.54 -26.57 9.97
C ILE A 363 -4.07 -26.72 8.56
N ALA A 364 -5.05 -27.61 8.35
CA ALA A 364 -5.68 -27.78 7.04
C ALA A 364 -6.30 -26.46 6.54
N GLN A 365 -6.96 -25.69 7.43
CA GLN A 365 -7.50 -24.37 7.10
C GLN A 365 -6.40 -23.34 6.81
N MET A 366 -5.33 -23.33 7.61
CA MET A 366 -4.20 -22.42 7.41
C MET A 366 -3.49 -22.69 6.09
N LYS A 367 -3.15 -23.95 5.80
CA LYS A 367 -2.60 -24.41 4.53
C LYS A 367 -3.46 -23.96 3.34
N ARG A 368 -4.77 -24.18 3.41
CA ARG A 368 -5.72 -23.74 2.37
C ARG A 368 -5.70 -22.22 2.16
N ALA A 369 -5.69 -21.44 3.24
CA ALA A 369 -5.63 -19.98 3.16
C ALA A 369 -4.30 -19.48 2.57
N ILE A 370 -3.18 -20.11 2.94
CA ILE A 370 -1.84 -19.82 2.41
C ILE A 370 -1.79 -20.15 0.91
N LEU A 371 -2.19 -21.35 0.48
CA LEU A 371 -2.21 -21.74 -0.94
C LEU A 371 -3.04 -20.76 -1.76
N LYS A 372 -4.25 -20.43 -1.31
CA LYS A 372 -5.15 -19.55 -2.04
C LYS A 372 -4.53 -18.19 -2.35
N ASP A 373 -3.77 -17.60 -1.42
CA ASP A 373 -3.10 -16.31 -1.67
C ASP A 373 -1.81 -16.46 -2.52
N PHE A 374 -1.25 -17.66 -2.57
CA PHE A 374 0.08 -17.93 -3.12
C PHE A 374 0.06 -18.48 -4.56
N THR A 375 -0.91 -19.33 -4.92
CA THR A 375 -0.94 -20.03 -6.22
C THR A 375 -1.04 -19.09 -7.42
N ASP A 376 -1.83 -18.02 -7.30
CA ASP A 376 -2.05 -17.06 -8.40
C ASP A 376 -0.89 -16.06 -8.56
N ARG A 377 0.19 -16.21 -7.79
CA ARG A 377 1.36 -15.34 -7.84
C ARG A 377 2.32 -15.80 -8.93
N TYR A 378 2.91 -14.84 -9.64
CA TYR A 378 3.85 -15.07 -10.75
C TYR A 378 3.23 -15.80 -11.94
N GLN A 379 2.35 -15.10 -12.66
CA GLN A 379 1.70 -15.60 -13.88
C GLN A 379 2.26 -14.92 -15.13
N GLY A 380 2.05 -15.53 -16.30
CA GLY A 380 2.43 -14.97 -17.60
C GLY A 380 3.94 -14.71 -17.73
N GLU A 381 4.29 -13.50 -18.20
CA GLU A 381 5.68 -13.11 -18.48
C GLU A 381 6.60 -13.14 -17.25
N GLN A 382 6.07 -12.87 -16.04
CA GLN A 382 6.86 -12.99 -14.82
C GLN A 382 7.32 -14.43 -14.60
N ASN A 383 6.43 -15.40 -14.83
CA ASN A 383 6.76 -16.81 -14.66
C ASN A 383 7.84 -17.24 -15.65
N LYS A 384 7.71 -16.85 -16.93
CA LYS A 384 8.68 -17.18 -17.97
C LYS A 384 10.07 -16.67 -17.62
N PHE A 385 10.18 -15.41 -17.19
CA PHE A 385 11.45 -14.81 -16.76
C PHE A 385 12.07 -15.53 -15.55
N LEU A 386 11.25 -15.90 -14.57
CA LEU A 386 11.70 -16.61 -13.37
C LEU A 386 12.16 -18.03 -13.70
N GLN A 387 11.49 -18.74 -14.61
CA GLN A 387 11.91 -20.06 -15.09
C GLN A 387 13.25 -20.00 -15.82
N GLU A 388 13.43 -19.02 -16.69
CA GLU A 388 14.71 -18.78 -17.37
C GLU A 388 15.84 -18.47 -16.37
N SER A 389 15.57 -17.58 -15.41
CA SER A 389 16.51 -17.24 -14.34
C SER A 389 16.90 -18.46 -13.50
N THR A 390 15.94 -19.37 -13.26
CA THR A 390 16.17 -20.62 -12.53
C THR A 390 16.99 -21.60 -13.35
N ALA A 391 16.73 -21.71 -14.65
CA ALA A 391 17.43 -22.62 -15.55
C ALA A 391 18.91 -22.25 -15.74
N LEU A 392 19.22 -20.96 -15.67
CA LEU A 392 20.59 -20.42 -15.74
C LEU A 392 21.39 -20.66 -14.45
N ASP A 393 20.75 -21.02 -13.34
CA ASP A 393 21.43 -21.42 -12.11
C ASP A 393 21.82 -22.91 -12.20
N PRO A 394 23.12 -23.26 -12.15
CA PRO A 394 23.58 -24.63 -12.26
C PRO A 394 22.94 -25.58 -11.23
N ARG A 395 22.53 -25.07 -10.07
CA ARG A 395 21.88 -25.86 -9.00
C ARG A 395 20.47 -26.31 -9.38
N PHE A 396 19.80 -25.59 -10.28
CA PHE A 396 18.39 -25.82 -10.63
C PHE A 396 18.16 -26.02 -12.13
N ARG A 397 19.22 -26.18 -12.92
CA ARG A 397 19.20 -26.36 -14.38
C ARG A 397 18.24 -27.45 -14.86
N SER A 398 18.07 -28.51 -14.08
CA SER A 398 17.16 -29.62 -14.33
C SER A 398 15.68 -29.23 -14.33
N LEU A 399 15.29 -28.13 -13.69
CA LEU A 399 13.90 -27.66 -13.57
C LEU A 399 12.93 -28.79 -13.19
N HIS A 400 13.24 -29.54 -12.12
CA HIS A 400 12.47 -30.71 -11.67
C HIS A 400 10.98 -30.42 -11.45
N GLN A 401 10.66 -29.17 -11.13
CA GLN A 401 9.31 -28.69 -10.89
C GLN A 401 8.46 -28.51 -12.16
N LEU A 402 9.05 -28.60 -13.35
CA LEU A 402 8.38 -28.45 -14.64
C LEU A 402 8.29 -29.80 -15.37
N ASN A 403 7.25 -29.97 -16.17
CA ASN A 403 7.16 -31.12 -17.09
C ASN A 403 8.12 -30.95 -18.28
N ASP A 404 8.31 -32.01 -19.06
CA ASP A 404 9.32 -32.03 -20.14
C ASP A 404 9.04 -30.98 -21.22
N SER A 405 7.78 -30.80 -21.62
CA SER A 405 7.38 -29.78 -22.61
C SER A 405 7.67 -28.35 -22.12
N GLN A 406 7.36 -28.05 -20.84
CA GLN A 406 7.69 -26.77 -20.23
C GLN A 406 9.20 -26.54 -20.12
N ARG A 407 9.96 -27.61 -19.81
CA ARG A 407 11.42 -27.54 -19.73
C ARG A 407 12.03 -27.23 -21.10
N GLU A 408 11.58 -27.91 -22.15
CA GLU A 408 12.01 -27.66 -23.53
C GLU A 408 11.73 -26.21 -23.95
N ASP A 409 10.51 -25.72 -23.72
CA ASP A 409 10.10 -24.34 -23.99
C ASP A 409 11.01 -23.31 -23.27
N VAL A 410 11.38 -23.54 -22.01
CA VAL A 410 12.35 -22.68 -21.29
C VAL A 410 13.70 -22.66 -21.98
N PHE A 411 14.25 -23.81 -22.35
CA PHE A 411 15.55 -23.89 -23.01
C PHE A 411 15.53 -23.30 -24.42
N ASP A 412 14.43 -23.42 -25.15
CA ASP A 412 14.30 -22.83 -26.48
C ASP A 412 14.24 -21.30 -26.43
N ARG A 413 13.52 -20.73 -25.45
CA ARG A 413 13.58 -19.27 -25.20
C ARG A 413 14.99 -18.80 -24.85
N LEU A 414 15.72 -19.55 -24.01
CA LEU A 414 17.10 -19.22 -23.67
C LEU A 414 18.04 -19.28 -24.87
N LYS A 415 17.92 -20.30 -25.73
CA LYS A 415 18.69 -20.39 -26.97
C LYS A 415 18.41 -19.20 -27.88
N LEU A 416 17.13 -18.84 -28.07
CA LEU A 416 16.73 -17.71 -28.90
C LEU A 416 17.36 -16.39 -28.39
N LYS A 417 17.32 -16.15 -27.08
CA LYS A 417 17.94 -14.97 -26.46
C LYS A 417 19.47 -14.99 -26.63
N ALA A 418 20.11 -16.13 -26.44
CA ALA A 418 21.56 -16.26 -26.64
C ALA A 418 21.96 -15.94 -28.09
N THR A 419 21.20 -16.42 -29.08
CA THR A 419 21.44 -16.08 -30.50
C THR A 419 21.21 -14.60 -30.79
N GLN A 420 20.19 -13.98 -30.19
CA GLN A 420 19.95 -12.54 -30.33
C GLN A 420 21.10 -11.70 -29.76
N MET A 421 21.65 -12.09 -28.60
CA MET A 421 22.77 -11.40 -27.97
C MET A 421 24.09 -11.56 -28.75
N GLN A 422 24.28 -12.67 -29.46
CA GLN A 422 25.46 -12.84 -30.34
C GLN A 422 25.42 -11.96 -31.60
N ASN A 423 24.23 -11.49 -31.97
CA ASN A 423 24.00 -10.67 -33.17
C ASN A 423 23.88 -9.17 -32.86
N GLN A 424 24.06 -8.76 -31.59
CA GLN A 424 24.12 -7.37 -31.10
C GLN A 424 25.56 -7.01 -30.78
#